data_AF-A0A968Y3A5-F1
#
_entry.id   AF-A0A968Y3A5-F1
#
_cell.length_a   1.000
_cell.length_b   1.000
_cell.length_c   1.000
_cell.angle_alpha   90.00
_cell.angle_beta   90.00
_cell.angle_gamma   90.00
#
_symmetry.space_group_name_H-M   'P 1'
#
loop_
_entity.id
_entity.type
_entity.pdbx_description
1 polymer ?
#
loop_
_entity_poly.entity_id
_entity_poly.type
_entity_poly.pdbx_seq_one_letter_code
_entity_poly.pdbx_strand_id
1 'polypeptide(L)'
;MEELLGIRYIYKEPVELNIENESEISEDDSTQSVESLLAQMPVEWVQKISDAARECCDDKILQLVEEMPKELETAAQILTNLAHDFLFDDIIELAKSGVAVRQC
;
A
#
# COMPACT_ATOMS: atom_id res chain seq x y z
N MET A 1 18.04 -18.57 -27.26
CA MET A 1 19.01 -17.48 -27.51
C MET A 1 18.70 -16.42 -26.48
N GLU A 2 19.46 -16.44 -25.41
CA GLU A 2 19.23 -15.72 -24.16
C GLU A 2 20.06 -14.44 -24.16
N GLU A 3 19.42 -13.31 -24.43
CA GLU A 3 20.02 -11.99 -24.23
C GLU A 3 19.72 -11.56 -22.80
N LEU A 4 20.48 -12.12 -21.84
CA LEU A 4 20.42 -11.70 -20.45
C LEU A 4 20.95 -10.27 -20.36
N LEU A 5 20.01 -9.33 -20.16
CA LEU A 5 20.24 -7.90 -20.03
C LEU A 5 21.41 -7.68 -19.06
N GLY A 6 22.53 -7.16 -19.57
CA GLY A 6 23.81 -6.98 -18.84
C GLY A 6 23.75 -5.86 -17.82
N ILE A 7 22.72 -5.87 -16.98
CA ILE A 7 22.49 -4.92 -15.91
C ILE A 7 22.96 -5.53 -14.60
N ARG A 8 23.73 -4.72 -13.88
CA ARG A 8 24.15 -5.01 -12.52
C ARG A 8 23.12 -4.37 -11.60
N TYR A 9 22.29 -5.18 -10.96
CA TYR A 9 21.43 -4.70 -9.88
C TYR A 9 22.32 -4.27 -8.71
N ILE A 10 22.34 -2.96 -8.43
CA ILE A 10 22.87 -2.43 -7.18
C ILE A 10 21.65 -2.27 -6.29
N TYR A 11 21.41 -3.26 -5.43
CA TYR A 11 20.49 -3.08 -4.32
C TYR A 11 21.10 -2.05 -3.38
N LYS A 12 20.47 -0.88 -3.33
CA LYS A 12 20.74 0.13 -2.30
C LYS A 12 20.00 -0.36 -1.06
N GLU A 13 20.73 -0.80 -0.04
CA GLU A 13 20.17 -0.98 1.29
C GLU A 13 19.41 0.30 1.67
N PRO A 14 18.24 0.21 2.32
CA PRO A 14 17.49 1.39 2.71
C PRO A 14 18.41 2.24 3.56
N VAL A 15 18.79 3.38 2.99
CA VAL A 15 19.45 4.44 3.74
C VAL A 15 18.50 4.74 4.88
N GLU A 16 18.96 4.53 6.11
CA GLU A 16 18.36 5.15 7.29
C GLU A 16 18.26 6.64 6.96
N LEU A 17 17.05 7.05 6.56
CA LEU A 17 16.74 8.42 6.29
C LEU A 17 16.84 9.11 7.63
N ASN A 18 17.97 9.76 7.86
CA ASN A 18 18.11 10.78 8.88
C ASN A 18 17.21 11.95 8.45
N ILE A 19 15.89 11.80 8.67
CA ILE A 19 14.89 12.85 8.54
C ILE A 19 15.05 13.72 9.78
N GLU A 20 16.05 14.60 9.73
CA GLU A 20 16.08 15.79 10.57
C GLU A 20 15.08 16.80 9.98
N ASN A 21 13.79 16.48 10.11
CA ASN A 21 12.70 17.44 10.19
C ASN A 21 11.42 16.71 10.64
N GLU A 22 11.30 16.61 11.96
CA GLU A 22 10.05 16.79 12.71
C GLU A 22 8.84 16.00 12.21
N SER A 23 8.82 14.72 12.54
CA SER A 23 7.80 14.19 13.47
C SER A 23 8.22 12.79 13.88
N GLU A 24 8.54 12.65 15.16
CA GLU A 24 8.49 11.38 15.86
C GLU A 24 7.17 10.68 15.52
N ILE A 25 7.22 9.66 14.65
CA ILE A 25 6.19 8.63 14.68
C ILE A 25 6.77 7.55 15.55
N SER A 26 6.68 7.82 16.84
CA SER A 26 6.85 6.85 17.91
C SER A 26 6.09 5.58 17.55
N GLU A 27 6.82 4.49 17.61
CA GLU A 27 6.29 3.18 17.95
C GLU A 27 5.61 3.28 19.34
N ASP A 28 4.37 3.76 19.41
CA ASP A 28 3.31 3.37 20.36
C ASP A 28 2.06 4.25 20.17
N ASP A 29 0.90 3.59 19.99
CA ASP A 29 -0.44 4.07 20.34
C ASP A 29 -1.13 5.15 19.47
N SER A 30 -2.15 4.72 18.70
CA SER A 30 -3.26 5.51 18.09
C SER A 30 -3.24 5.81 16.58
N THR A 31 -2.24 5.39 15.80
CA THR A 31 -2.41 5.34 14.33
C THR A 31 -3.09 4.03 13.97
N GLN A 32 -4.37 4.10 13.63
CA GLN A 32 -5.10 2.95 13.13
C GLN A 32 -4.34 2.41 11.90
N SER A 33 -3.72 1.23 12.03
CA SER A 33 -2.90 0.65 10.96
C SER A 33 -3.69 0.64 9.66
N VAL A 34 -3.04 0.85 8.51
CA VAL A 34 -3.71 0.87 7.19
C VAL A 34 -4.55 -0.39 7.00
N GLU A 35 -4.07 -1.51 7.51
CA GLU A 35 -4.74 -2.80 7.54
C GLU A 35 -6.05 -2.73 8.34
N SER A 36 -6.04 -2.07 9.50
CA SER A 36 -7.22 -1.81 10.33
C SER A 36 -8.19 -0.84 9.66
N LEU A 37 -7.68 0.18 8.94
CA LEU A 37 -8.49 1.10 8.14
C LEU A 37 -9.18 0.37 6.98
N LEU A 38 -8.44 -0.48 6.26
CA LEU A 38 -8.96 -1.38 5.22
C LEU A 38 -9.93 -2.42 5.81
N ALA A 39 -9.70 -2.89 7.04
CA ALA A 39 -10.59 -3.79 7.76
C ALA A 39 -11.92 -3.12 8.16
N GLN A 40 -12.00 -1.80 8.20
CA GLN A 40 -13.27 -1.09 8.35
C GLN A 40 -14.07 -1.08 7.03
N MET A 41 -13.41 -1.17 5.88
CA MET A 41 -14.07 -1.19 4.57
C MET A 41 -14.69 -2.55 4.24
N PRO A 42 -15.85 -2.63 3.58
CA PRO A 42 -16.44 -3.91 3.17
C PRO A 42 -15.46 -4.77 2.35
N VAL A 43 -15.58 -6.09 2.46
CA VAL A 43 -14.65 -7.05 1.82
C VAL A 43 -14.59 -6.85 0.30
N GLU A 44 -15.70 -6.46 -0.32
CA GLU A 44 -15.79 -6.16 -1.74
C GLU A 44 -14.83 -5.04 -2.17
N TRP A 45 -14.60 -4.05 -1.30
CA TRP A 45 -13.70 -2.94 -1.58
C TRP A 45 -12.24 -3.38 -1.54
N VAL A 46 -11.87 -4.15 -0.52
CA VAL A 46 -10.53 -4.72 -0.40
C VAL A 46 -10.24 -5.67 -1.56
N GLN A 47 -11.24 -6.44 -2.00
CA GLN A 47 -11.13 -7.25 -3.20
C GLN A 47 -10.93 -6.42 -4.46
N LYS A 48 -11.70 -5.34 -4.67
CA LYS A 48 -11.52 -4.46 -5.84
C LYS A 48 -10.12 -3.85 -5.90
N ILE A 49 -9.59 -3.40 -4.76
CA ILE A 49 -8.23 -2.86 -4.67
C ILE A 49 -7.20 -3.96 -4.99
N SER A 50 -7.37 -5.15 -4.40
CA SER A 50 -6.50 -6.29 -4.67
C SER A 50 -6.56 -6.74 -6.14
N ASP A 51 -7.74 -6.81 -6.74
CA ASP A 51 -7.91 -7.12 -8.17
C ASP A 51 -7.26 -6.06 -9.06
N ALA A 52 -7.50 -4.77 -8.79
CA ALA A 52 -6.87 -3.69 -9.54
C ALA A 52 -5.33 -3.74 -9.47
N ALA A 53 -4.78 -4.08 -8.30
CA ALA A 53 -3.35 -4.32 -8.12
C ALA A 53 -2.86 -5.57 -8.87
N ARG A 54 -3.63 -6.66 -8.87
CA ARG A 54 -3.32 -7.88 -9.67
C ARG A 54 -3.38 -7.63 -11.17
N GLU A 55 -4.24 -6.72 -11.61
CA GLU A 55 -4.33 -6.26 -12.98
C GLU A 55 -3.24 -5.22 -13.33
N CYS A 56 -2.39 -4.83 -12.38
CA CYS A 56 -1.39 -3.77 -12.49
C CYS A 56 -1.98 -2.46 -13.08
N CYS A 57 -3.23 -2.14 -12.73
CA CYS A 57 -3.92 -0.96 -13.21
C CYS A 57 -3.90 0.13 -12.14
N ASP A 58 -2.91 1.02 -12.19
CA ASP A 58 -2.79 2.17 -11.31
C ASP A 58 -4.00 3.11 -11.42
N ASP A 59 -4.49 3.39 -12.63
CA ASP A 59 -5.71 4.18 -12.88
C ASP A 59 -6.91 3.64 -12.08
N LYS A 60 -7.10 2.32 -12.05
CA LYS A 60 -8.20 1.69 -11.31
C LYS A 60 -8.00 1.85 -9.79
N ILE A 61 -6.77 1.75 -9.31
CA ILE A 61 -6.46 1.93 -7.89
C ILE A 61 -6.71 3.39 -7.49
N LEU A 62 -6.29 4.35 -8.30
CA LEU A 62 -6.50 5.78 -8.03
C LEU A 62 -7.99 6.13 -8.03
N GLN A 63 -8.77 5.62 -8.98
CA GLN A 63 -10.23 5.81 -8.98
C GLN A 63 -10.90 5.19 -7.75
N LEU A 64 -10.47 3.99 -7.33
CA LEU A 64 -10.94 3.39 -6.10
C LEU A 64 -10.56 4.28 -4.91
N VAL A 65 -9.33 4.78 -4.85
CA VAL A 65 -8.90 5.66 -3.77
C VAL A 65 -9.72 6.97 -3.71
N GLU A 66 -10.07 7.56 -4.85
CA GLU A 66 -10.92 8.78 -4.90
C GLU A 66 -12.35 8.55 -4.39
N GLU A 67 -12.89 7.35 -4.60
CA GLU A 67 -14.23 6.96 -4.16
C GLU A 67 -14.27 6.54 -2.67
N MET A 68 -13.11 6.50 -1.99
CA MET A 68 -13.04 6.16 -0.56
C MET A 68 -13.61 7.28 0.33
N PRO A 69 -14.24 6.92 1.47
CA PRO A 69 -14.67 7.90 2.44
C PRO A 69 -13.47 8.62 3.08
N LYS A 70 -13.64 9.92 3.39
CA LYS A 70 -12.59 10.78 3.99
C LYS A 70 -12.03 10.25 5.31
N GLU A 71 -12.78 9.42 6.02
CA GLU A 71 -12.33 8.75 7.24
C GLU A 71 -11.15 7.79 7.00
N LEU A 72 -10.94 7.40 5.74
CA LEU A 72 -9.88 6.50 5.29
C LEU A 72 -8.88 7.22 4.37
N GLU A 73 -8.83 8.57 4.41
CA GLU A 73 -7.91 9.38 3.60
C GLU A 73 -6.45 8.94 3.79
N THR A 74 -6.07 8.53 5.00
CA THR A 74 -4.76 7.96 5.29
C THR A 74 -4.48 6.68 4.49
N ALA A 75 -5.45 5.75 4.43
CA ALA A 75 -5.29 4.52 3.66
C ALA A 75 -5.27 4.78 2.15
N ALA A 76 -6.14 5.68 1.70
CA ALA A 76 -6.19 6.20 0.34
C ALA A 76 -4.82 6.75 -0.09
N GLN A 77 -4.22 7.64 0.70
CA GLN A 77 -2.95 8.27 0.36
C GLN A 77 -1.78 7.27 0.28
N ILE A 78 -1.81 6.26 1.15
CA ILE A 78 -0.82 5.18 1.14
C ILE A 78 -0.99 4.29 -0.09
N LEU A 79 -2.22 3.90 -0.43
CA LEU A 79 -2.52 3.14 -1.64
C LEU A 79 -2.12 3.89 -2.91
N THR A 80 -2.37 5.20 -2.97
CA THR A 80 -1.93 6.07 -4.07
C THR A 80 -0.42 6.08 -4.18
N ASN A 81 0.31 6.26 -3.08
CA ASN A 81 1.77 6.24 -3.11
C ASN A 81 2.30 4.89 -3.59
N LEU A 82 1.75 3.78 -3.10
CA LEU A 82 2.15 2.44 -3.53
C LEU A 82 1.85 2.21 -5.03
N ALA A 83 0.71 2.67 -5.52
CA ALA A 83 0.36 2.57 -6.94
C ALA A 83 1.30 3.40 -7.83
N HIS A 84 1.65 4.62 -7.39
CA HIS A 84 2.62 5.48 -8.06
C HIS A 84 4.04 4.89 -8.09
N ASP A 85 4.42 4.15 -7.06
CA ASP A 85 5.71 3.48 -6.96
C ASP A 85 5.71 2.08 -7.62
N PHE A 86 4.58 1.70 -8.25
CA PHE A 86 4.35 0.39 -8.88
C PHE A 86 4.47 -0.80 -7.90
N LEU A 87 4.27 -0.55 -6.61
CA LEU A 87 4.31 -1.53 -5.52
C LEU A 87 2.97 -2.25 -5.37
N PHE A 88 2.53 -2.93 -6.44
CA PHE A 88 1.25 -3.64 -6.45
C PHE A 88 1.23 -4.86 -5.53
N ASP A 89 2.37 -5.54 -5.35
CA ASP A 89 2.50 -6.66 -4.43
C ASP A 89 2.24 -6.24 -2.97
N ASP A 90 2.79 -5.10 -2.53
CA ASP A 90 2.54 -4.53 -1.20
C ASP A 90 1.05 -4.19 -1.01
N ILE A 91 0.39 -3.66 -2.04
CA ILE A 91 -1.07 -3.38 -1.99
C ILE A 91 -1.87 -4.67 -1.78
N ILE A 92 -1.49 -5.75 -2.48
CA ILE A 92 -2.14 -7.07 -2.33
C ILE A 92 -1.89 -7.64 -0.93
N GLU A 93 -0.69 -7.49 -0.40
CA GLU A 93 -0.33 -7.94 0.94
C GLU A 93 -1.11 -7.18 2.01
N LEU A 94 -1.18 -5.85 1.92
CA LEU A 94 -1.99 -4.99 2.79
C LEU A 94 -3.47 -5.36 2.73
N ALA A 95 -4.01 -5.59 1.53
CA ALA A 95 -5.39 -6.02 1.33
C ALA A 95 -5.65 -7.38 2.00
N LYS A 96 -4.71 -8.33 1.88
CA LYS A 96 -4.80 -9.65 2.50
C LYS A 96 -4.72 -9.56 4.03
N SER A 97 -3.82 -8.73 4.56
CA SER A 97 -3.67 -8.54 6.00
C SER A 97 -4.89 -7.86 6.62
N GLY A 98 -5.45 -6.82 5.96
CA GLY A 98 -6.69 -6.18 6.40
C GLY A 98 -7.90 -7.14 6.43
N VAL A 99 -7.94 -8.16 5.56
CA VAL A 99 -8.94 -9.23 5.64
C VAL A 99 -8.66 -10.21 6.79
N ALA A 100 -7.39 -10.47 7.10
CA ALA A 100 -6.99 -11.36 8.18
C ALA A 100 -7.30 -10.77 9.57
N VAL A 101 -7.11 -9.45 9.76
CA VAL A 101 -7.44 -8.74 11.00
C VAL A 101 -8.92 -8.88 11.39
N ARG A 102 -9.82 -9.11 10.42
CA ARG A 102 -11.26 -9.31 10.66
C ARG A 102 -11.63 -10.68 11.22
N GLN A 103 -10.72 -11.65 11.13
CA GLN A 103 -10.96 -13.04 11.52
C GLN A 103 -10.34 -13.39 12.88
N CYS A 104 -9.79 -12.42 13.60
CA CYS A 104 -9.26 -12.57 14.94
C CYS A 104 -10.27 -12.11 16.00
#